data_AF-A0A1J1I0E4-F1
#
_entry.id   AF-A0A1J1I0E4-F1
#
_cell.length_a   1.000
_cell.length_b   1.000
_cell.length_c   1.000
_cell.angle_alpha   90.00
_cell.angle_beta   90.00
_cell.angle_gamma   90.00
#
_symmetry.space_group_name_H-M   'P 1'
#
loop_
_entity.id
_entity.type
_entity.pdbx_description
1 polymer ?
#
loop_
_entity_poly.entity_id
_entity_poly.type
_entity_poly.pdbx_seq_one_letter_code
_entity_poly.pdbx_strand_id
1 'polypeptide(L)'
;MGNILQRNSPKEPDVPTPQITALTPDEVDIIKATWKIPSANAFDSAETILYTFLERFPEHQPKFSFRDVPLSDLKGTPGFRNHASKIFNVFSSVVDALDRDPDYMGIKRILAEIGKFHAKKKITKKSQNDLRSVVVDILTDVCKLDEQGKIAWTKLLDIFFHVIFECLDGRADQF
;
A
#
# COMPACT_ATOMS: atom_id res chain seq x y z
N MET A 1 -32.61 -19.76 -30.04
CA MET A 1 -31.16 -19.65 -29.81
C MET A 1 -30.86 -18.21 -29.42
N GLY A 2 -30.68 -17.95 -28.13
CA GLY A 2 -30.50 -16.58 -27.61
C GLY A 2 -29.02 -16.19 -27.64
N ASN A 3 -28.70 -15.17 -28.44
CA ASN A 3 -27.40 -14.52 -28.42
C ASN A 3 -27.21 -13.81 -27.07
N ILE A 4 -26.27 -14.29 -26.26
CA ILE A 4 -25.81 -13.59 -25.07
C ILE A 4 -24.82 -12.52 -25.54
N LEU A 5 -25.28 -11.28 -25.58
CA LEU A 5 -24.41 -10.11 -25.65
C LEU A 5 -23.50 -10.13 -24.42
N GLN A 6 -22.21 -10.41 -24.62
CA GLN A 6 -21.19 -10.13 -23.62
C GLN A 6 -21.22 -8.63 -23.34
N ARG A 7 -21.75 -8.25 -22.18
CA ARG A 7 -21.61 -6.88 -21.67
C ARG A 7 -20.12 -6.67 -21.41
N ASN A 8 -19.46 -5.94 -22.31
CA ASN A 8 -18.18 -5.33 -22.01
C ASN A 8 -18.42 -4.28 -20.93
N SER A 9 -18.18 -4.64 -19.67
CA SER A 9 -18.02 -3.65 -18.62
C SER A 9 -16.94 -2.64 -19.06
N PRO A 10 -17.13 -1.33 -18.85
CA PRO A 10 -16.08 -0.36 -19.10
C PRO A 10 -14.81 -0.82 -18.39
N LYS A 11 -13.69 -0.92 -19.10
CA LYS A 11 -12.39 -1.05 -18.45
C LYS A 11 -12.21 0.21 -17.59
N GLU A 12 -12.02 0.05 -16.29
CA GLU A 12 -11.62 1.15 -15.43
C GLU A 12 -10.40 1.85 -16.05
N PRO A 13 -10.33 3.19 -16.03
CA PRO A 13 -9.18 3.91 -16.57
C PRO A 13 -7.90 3.39 -15.92
N ASP A 14 -6.90 3.11 -16.75
CA ASP A 14 -5.64 2.53 -16.31
C ASP A 14 -4.90 3.50 -15.38
N VAL A 15 -4.55 3.04 -14.19
CA VAL A 15 -3.77 3.83 -13.24
C VAL A 15 -2.30 3.74 -13.66
N PRO A 16 -1.64 4.88 -13.99
CA PRO A 16 -0.27 4.84 -14.47
C PRO A 16 0.68 4.33 -13.39
N THR A 17 1.71 3.59 -13.80
CA THR A 17 2.80 3.21 -12.91
C THR A 17 3.64 4.43 -12.54
N PRO A 18 3.80 4.76 -11.25
CA PRO A 18 4.63 5.89 -10.84
C PRO A 18 6.09 5.64 -11.21
N GLN A 19 6.84 6.71 -11.48
CA GLN A 19 8.27 6.61 -11.77
C GLN A 19 9.07 6.64 -10.47
N ILE A 20 10.09 5.81 -10.37
CA ILE A 20 10.99 5.81 -9.21
C ILE A 20 11.90 7.02 -9.28
N THR A 21 11.89 7.82 -8.21
CA THR A 21 12.90 8.87 -7.96
C THR A 21 13.73 8.44 -6.77
N ALA A 22 15.06 8.54 -6.88
CA ALA A 22 15.95 8.20 -5.77
C ALA A 22 15.71 9.14 -4.57
N LEU A 23 15.72 8.54 -3.39
CA LEU A 23 15.73 9.26 -2.11
C LEU A 23 17.13 9.78 -1.83
N THR A 24 17.22 11.02 -1.39
CA THR A 24 18.45 11.59 -0.81
C THR A 24 18.64 11.09 0.62
N PRO A 25 19.87 11.15 1.18
CA PRO A 25 20.10 10.80 2.58
C PRO A 25 19.20 11.57 3.56
N ASP A 26 19.03 12.89 3.33
CA ASP A 26 18.16 13.73 4.16
C ASP A 26 16.68 13.28 4.11
N GLU A 27 16.20 12.88 2.93
CA GLU A 27 14.84 12.34 2.77
C GLU A 27 14.68 10.99 3.50
N VAL A 28 15.71 10.13 3.49
CA VAL A 28 15.72 8.88 4.27
C VAL A 28 15.64 9.19 5.77
N ASP A 29 16.42 10.15 6.26
CA ASP A 29 16.39 10.56 7.67
C ASP A 29 15.01 11.11 8.07
N ILE A 30 14.39 11.93 7.22
CA ILE A 30 13.03 12.44 7.44
C ILE A 30 12.03 11.29 7.55
N ILE A 31 12.05 10.34 6.61
CA ILE A 31 11.16 9.18 6.60
C ILE A 31 11.32 8.39 7.90
N LYS A 32 12.56 8.06 8.27
CA LYS A 32 12.84 7.26 9.46
C LYS A 32 12.48 7.99 10.75
N ALA A 33 12.74 9.29 10.83
CA ALA A 33 12.38 10.09 11.99
C ALA A 33 10.86 10.17 12.18
N THR A 34 10.12 10.41 11.09
CA THR A 34 8.66 10.55 11.12
C THR A 34 7.95 9.21 11.31
N TRP A 35 8.46 8.11 10.73
CA TRP A 35 7.89 6.76 10.90
C TRP A 35 7.85 6.28 12.35
N LYS A 36 8.74 6.81 13.21
CA LYS A 36 8.73 6.50 14.65
C LYS A 36 7.39 6.79 15.32
N ILE A 37 6.63 7.76 14.81
CA ILE A 37 5.34 8.18 15.38
C ILE A 37 4.29 7.08 15.20
N PRO A 38 3.91 6.66 13.98
CA PRO A 38 2.95 5.56 13.81
C PRO A 38 3.50 4.22 14.31
N SER A 39 4.82 3.99 14.26
CA SER A 39 5.40 2.73 14.75
C SER A 39 5.37 2.60 16.27
N ALA A 40 5.32 3.70 17.02
CA ALA A 40 5.22 3.68 18.48
C ALA A 40 3.95 2.96 18.98
N ASN A 41 2.89 2.93 18.16
CA ASN A 41 1.69 2.16 18.41
C ASN A 41 1.26 1.36 17.17
N ALA A 42 2.16 0.48 16.71
CA ALA A 42 2.05 -0.21 15.43
C ALA A 42 0.71 -0.94 15.21
N PHE A 43 0.15 -1.58 16.23
CA PHE A 43 -1.13 -2.31 16.08
C PHE A 43 -2.30 -1.37 15.82
N ASP A 44 -2.41 -0.28 16.58
CA ASP A 44 -3.49 0.69 16.42
C ASP A 44 -3.32 1.50 15.13
N SER A 45 -2.08 1.84 14.76
CA SER A 45 -1.77 2.49 13.47
C SER A 45 -2.15 1.59 12.30
N ALA A 46 -1.78 0.31 12.36
CA ALA A 46 -2.14 -0.66 11.34
C ALA A 46 -3.66 -0.78 11.19
N GLU A 47 -4.38 -0.95 12.31
CA GLU A 47 -5.83 -1.04 12.33
C GLU A 47 -6.49 0.22 11.76
N THR A 48 -5.97 1.40 12.10
CA THR A 48 -6.43 2.69 11.59
C THR A 48 -6.28 2.81 10.08
N ILE A 49 -5.13 2.40 9.52
CA ILE A 49 -4.89 2.43 8.07
C ILE A 49 -5.90 1.54 7.33
N LEU A 50 -6.02 0.28 7.74
CA LEU A 50 -6.91 -0.65 7.05
C LEU A 50 -8.39 -0.27 7.23
N TYR A 51 -8.77 0.23 8.40
CA TYR A 51 -10.15 0.66 8.65
C TYR A 51 -10.50 1.88 7.80
N THR A 52 -9.64 2.90 7.79
CA THR A 52 -9.85 4.12 6.97
C THR A 52 -9.93 3.78 5.49
N PHE A 53 -9.13 2.82 5.03
CA PHE A 53 -9.19 2.32 3.66
C PHE A 53 -10.54 1.70 3.32
N LEU A 54 -11.06 0.80 4.16
CA LEU A 54 -12.36 0.17 3.92
C LEU A 54 -13.55 1.10 4.16
N GLU A 55 -13.39 2.11 5.02
CA GLU A 55 -14.40 3.15 5.24
C GLU A 55 -14.53 4.06 4.01
N ARG A 56 -13.40 4.49 3.45
CA ARG A 56 -13.37 5.38 2.27
C ARG A 56 -13.68 4.64 0.97
N PHE A 57 -13.31 3.35 0.89
CA PHE A 57 -13.42 2.53 -0.31
C PHE A 57 -14.03 1.15 0.02
N PRO A 58 -15.32 1.11 0.40
CA PRO A 58 -15.98 -0.11 0.84
C PRO A 58 -16.03 -1.21 -0.25
N GLU A 59 -15.87 -0.85 -1.52
CA GLU A 59 -15.84 -1.81 -2.63
C GLU A 59 -14.66 -2.80 -2.54
N HIS A 60 -13.64 -2.53 -1.73
CA HIS A 60 -12.48 -3.42 -1.56
C HIS A 60 -12.69 -4.48 -0.48
N GLN A 61 -13.62 -4.28 0.46
CA GLN A 61 -13.87 -5.23 1.56
C GLN A 61 -14.15 -6.68 1.11
N PRO A 62 -14.89 -6.94 0.00
CA PRO A 62 -15.12 -8.29 -0.51
C PRO A 62 -13.86 -9.11 -0.83
N LYS A 63 -12.69 -8.47 -0.96
CA LYS A 63 -11.40 -9.13 -1.24
C LYS A 63 -10.75 -9.75 0.01
N PHE A 64 -11.24 -9.43 1.20
CA PHE A 64 -10.67 -9.89 2.46
C PHE A 64 -11.44 -11.10 3.02
N SER A 65 -10.82 -11.82 3.97
CA SER A 65 -11.44 -12.98 4.61
C SER A 65 -12.62 -12.62 5.52
N PHE A 66 -12.71 -11.36 5.94
CA PHE A 66 -13.77 -10.82 6.81
C PHE A 66 -14.85 -10.06 6.02
N ARG A 67 -14.98 -10.34 4.72
CA ARG A 67 -15.91 -9.68 3.80
C ARG A 67 -17.37 -9.62 4.26
N ASP A 68 -17.81 -10.60 5.04
CA ASP A 68 -19.20 -10.76 5.47
C ASP A 68 -19.50 -10.12 6.84
N VAL A 69 -18.50 -9.47 7.46
CA VAL A 69 -18.65 -8.77 8.75
C VAL A 69 -18.83 -7.27 8.51
N PRO A 70 -19.81 -6.59 9.11
CA PRO A 70 -19.96 -5.14 9.00
C PRO A 70 -18.67 -4.40 9.40
N LEU A 71 -18.30 -3.35 8.67
CA LEU A 71 -17.06 -2.60 8.94
C LEU A 71 -16.99 -2.09 10.39
N SER A 72 -18.11 -1.62 10.94
CA SER A 72 -18.23 -1.17 12.34
C SER A 72 -17.79 -2.22 13.35
N ASP A 73 -17.88 -3.49 13.00
CA ASP A 73 -17.66 -4.64 13.88
C ASP A 73 -16.26 -5.25 13.65
N LEU A 74 -15.47 -4.72 12.71
CA LEU A 74 -14.15 -5.26 12.36
C LEU A 74 -13.04 -4.81 13.32
N LYS A 75 -13.10 -3.57 13.84
CA LYS A 75 -12.10 -3.08 14.80
C LYS A 75 -12.07 -3.98 16.03
N GLY A 76 -10.88 -4.28 16.52
CA GLY A 76 -10.72 -5.18 17.65
C GLY A 76 -10.55 -6.65 17.27
N THR A 77 -11.06 -7.07 16.11
CA THR A 77 -11.11 -8.49 15.78
C THR A 77 -9.73 -9.05 15.41
N PRO A 78 -9.39 -10.28 15.83
CA PRO A 78 -8.09 -10.88 15.52
C PRO A 78 -7.80 -10.99 14.03
N GLY A 79 -8.82 -11.32 13.23
CA GLY A 79 -8.69 -11.45 11.78
C GLY A 79 -8.36 -10.13 11.08
N PHE A 80 -9.02 -9.05 11.49
CA PHE A 80 -8.78 -7.70 10.97
C PHE A 80 -7.38 -7.21 11.34
N ARG A 81 -7.02 -7.29 12.63
CA ARG A 81 -5.71 -6.87 13.15
C ARG A 81 -4.57 -7.64 12.52
N ASN A 82 -4.71 -8.95 12.32
CA ASN A 82 -3.68 -9.75 11.66
C ASN A 82 -3.42 -9.29 10.22
N HIS A 83 -4.46 -8.94 9.46
CA HIS A 83 -4.26 -8.43 8.10
C HIS A 83 -3.67 -7.02 8.12
N ALA A 84 -4.19 -6.15 8.96
CA ALA A 84 -3.69 -4.80 9.16
C ALA A 84 -2.18 -4.81 9.50
N SER A 85 -1.76 -5.63 10.46
CA SER A 85 -0.35 -5.75 10.85
C SER A 85 0.53 -6.25 9.71
N LYS A 86 0.04 -7.14 8.83
CA LYS A 86 0.82 -7.58 7.66
C LYS A 86 1.12 -6.42 6.71
N ILE A 87 0.13 -5.55 6.46
CA ILE A 87 0.33 -4.34 5.65
C ILE A 87 1.37 -3.44 6.32
N PHE A 88 1.18 -3.14 7.61
CA PHE A 88 2.07 -2.26 8.37
C PHE A 88 3.52 -2.78 8.45
N ASN A 89 3.69 -4.09 8.57
CA ASN A 89 5.01 -4.73 8.64
C ASN A 89 5.77 -4.66 7.31
N VAL A 90 5.08 -4.63 6.17
CA VAL A 90 5.74 -4.38 4.87
C VAL A 90 6.29 -2.96 4.84
N PHE A 91 5.51 -1.96 5.25
CA PHE A 91 6.00 -0.59 5.37
C PHE A 91 7.20 -0.48 6.30
N SER A 92 7.10 -1.08 7.49
CA SER A 92 8.19 -1.09 8.48
C SER A 92 9.47 -1.75 7.93
N SER A 93 9.34 -2.90 7.26
CA SER A 93 10.48 -3.62 6.69
C SER A 93 11.21 -2.81 5.63
N VAL A 94 10.48 -2.05 4.80
CA VAL A 94 11.10 -1.17 3.81
C VAL A 94 11.77 0.02 4.48
N VAL A 95 11.11 0.70 5.43
CA VAL A 95 11.70 1.84 6.17
C VAL A 95 13.00 1.42 6.88
N ASP A 96 13.01 0.24 7.51
CA ASP A 96 14.19 -0.32 8.19
C ASP A 96 15.33 -0.71 7.24
N ALA A 97 15.03 -0.91 5.95
CA ALA A 97 16.00 -1.29 4.94
C ALA A 97 16.65 -0.11 4.22
N LEU A 98 16.09 1.11 4.30
CA LEU A 98 16.51 2.26 3.49
C LEU A 98 18.01 2.57 3.57
N ASP A 99 18.60 2.55 4.77
CA ASP A 99 20.04 2.85 4.94
C ASP A 99 20.96 1.73 4.44
N ARG A 100 20.43 0.52 4.33
CA ARG A 100 21.21 -0.70 4.08
C ARG A 100 21.05 -1.22 2.64
N ASP A 101 20.16 -0.61 1.87
CA ASP A 101 19.81 -1.00 0.51
C ASP A 101 19.68 0.23 -0.41
N PRO A 102 20.79 0.97 -0.64
CA PRO A 102 20.76 2.24 -1.38
C PRO A 102 20.26 2.10 -2.83
N ASP A 103 20.39 0.91 -3.44
CA ASP A 103 19.92 0.61 -4.79
C ASP A 103 18.49 0.00 -4.81
N TYR A 104 17.88 -0.15 -3.63
CA TYR A 104 16.55 -0.72 -3.40
C TYR A 104 16.40 -2.17 -3.88
N MET A 105 17.48 -2.95 -4.02
CA MET A 105 17.42 -4.31 -4.55
C MET A 105 16.62 -5.25 -3.63
N GLY A 106 16.92 -5.23 -2.33
CA GLY A 106 16.19 -6.00 -1.33
C GLY A 106 14.75 -5.52 -1.16
N ILE A 107 14.56 -4.20 -1.13
CA ILE A 107 13.25 -3.54 -1.04
C ILE A 107 12.37 -3.95 -2.24
N LYS A 108 12.89 -3.87 -3.47
CA LYS A 108 12.16 -4.28 -4.68
C LYS A 108 11.75 -5.75 -4.64
N ARG A 109 12.62 -6.65 -4.14
CA ARG A 109 12.27 -8.08 -3.97
C ARG A 109 11.13 -8.28 -2.97
N ILE A 110 11.17 -7.62 -1.82
CA ILE A 110 10.08 -7.68 -0.82
C ILE A 110 8.77 -7.24 -1.46
N LEU A 111 8.78 -6.07 -2.12
CA LEU A 111 7.60 -5.50 -2.77
C LEU A 111 7.09 -6.37 -3.93
N ALA A 112 7.98 -7.01 -4.68
CA ALA A 112 7.62 -7.90 -5.78
C ALA A 112 6.89 -9.15 -5.29
N GLU A 113 7.30 -9.74 -4.16
CA GLU A 113 6.56 -10.87 -3.56
C GLU A 113 5.14 -10.47 -3.14
N ILE A 114 4.99 -9.27 -2.58
CA ILE A 114 3.67 -8.69 -2.29
C ILE A 114 2.88 -8.47 -3.59
N GLY A 115 3.48 -7.87 -4.61
CA GLY A 115 2.85 -7.63 -5.91
C GLY A 115 2.37 -8.92 -6.59
N LYS A 116 3.23 -9.95 -6.64
CA LYS A 116 2.89 -11.29 -7.17
C LYS A 116 1.72 -11.93 -6.42
N PHE A 117 1.69 -11.80 -5.08
CA PHE A 117 0.57 -12.29 -4.28
C PHE A 117 -0.75 -11.57 -4.65
N HIS A 118 -0.72 -10.25 -4.76
CA HIS A 118 -1.89 -9.44 -5.12
C HIS A 118 -2.36 -9.69 -6.57
N ALA A 119 -1.43 -9.91 -7.51
CA ALA A 119 -1.72 -10.28 -8.89
C ALA A 119 -2.50 -11.62 -8.96
N LYS A 120 -2.04 -12.65 -8.22
CA LYS A 120 -2.75 -13.95 -8.11
C LYS A 120 -4.17 -13.80 -7.55
N LYS A 121 -4.40 -12.80 -6.70
CA LYS A 121 -5.71 -12.46 -6.11
C LYS A 121 -6.54 -11.49 -6.95
N LYS A 122 -6.05 -11.08 -8.12
CA LYS A 122 -6.72 -10.13 -9.04
C LYS A 122 -7.08 -8.82 -8.32
N ILE A 123 -6.14 -8.31 -7.53
CA ILE A 123 -6.22 -6.97 -6.95
C ILE A 123 -5.75 -5.97 -8.00
N THR A 124 -6.48 -4.86 -8.15
CA THR A 124 -6.24 -3.89 -9.21
C THR A 124 -5.27 -2.79 -8.76
N LYS A 125 -4.65 -2.09 -9.73
CA LYS A 125 -3.89 -0.88 -9.44
C LYS A 125 -4.74 0.20 -8.76
N LYS A 126 -6.02 0.34 -9.14
CA LYS A 126 -6.97 1.22 -8.46
C LYS A 126 -7.01 0.94 -6.95
N SER A 127 -7.23 -0.31 -6.56
CA SER A 127 -7.29 -0.71 -5.14
C SER A 127 -6.00 -0.36 -4.38
N GLN A 128 -4.85 -0.57 -5.00
CA GLN A 128 -3.56 -0.21 -4.40
C GLN A 128 -3.34 1.31 -4.36
N ASN A 129 -3.77 2.05 -5.37
CA ASN A 129 -3.71 3.52 -5.40
C ASN A 129 -4.67 4.17 -4.39
N ASP A 130 -5.83 3.55 -4.16
CA ASP A 130 -6.77 3.94 -3.12
C ASP A 130 -6.11 3.77 -1.72
N LEU A 131 -5.44 2.63 -1.49
CA LEU A 131 -4.64 2.42 -0.27
C LEU A 131 -3.50 3.44 -0.15
N ARG A 132 -2.80 3.74 -1.25
CA ARG A 132 -1.76 4.78 -1.30
C ARG A 132 -2.30 6.11 -0.77
N SER A 133 -3.46 6.55 -1.24
CA SER A 133 -4.06 7.83 -0.84
C SER A 133 -4.32 7.88 0.67
N VAL A 134 -4.82 6.79 1.25
CA VAL A 134 -5.09 6.68 2.68
C VAL A 134 -3.81 6.72 3.51
N VAL A 135 -2.77 6.01 3.07
CA VAL A 135 -1.48 6.01 3.75
C VAL A 135 -0.85 7.40 3.75
N VAL A 136 -0.86 8.11 2.62
CA VAL A 136 -0.33 9.49 2.53
C VAL A 136 -1.09 10.44 3.46
N ASP A 137 -2.42 10.39 3.44
CA ASP A 137 -3.26 11.27 4.27
C ASP A 137 -3.00 11.02 5.76
N ILE A 138 -2.99 9.75 6.18
CA ILE A 138 -2.76 9.37 7.57
C ILE A 138 -1.35 9.79 8.01
N LEU A 139 -0.32 9.51 7.22
CA LEU A 139 1.05 9.90 7.58
C LEU A 139 1.20 11.41 7.63
N THR A 140 0.59 12.14 6.69
CA THR A 140 0.60 13.60 6.70
C THR A 140 -0.03 14.16 7.97
N ASP A 141 -1.19 13.63 8.37
CA ASP A 141 -1.87 14.10 9.56
C ASP A 141 -1.18 13.67 10.85
N VAL A 142 -0.82 12.40 11.00
CA VAL A 142 -0.24 11.85 12.24
C VAL A 142 1.17 12.39 12.46
N CYS A 143 2.00 12.43 11.42
CA CYS A 143 3.38 12.90 11.53
C CYS A 143 3.51 14.42 11.38
N LYS A 144 2.41 15.13 11.08
CA LYS A 144 2.39 16.57 10.79
C LYS A 144 3.44 16.94 9.74
N LEU A 145 3.47 16.19 8.64
CA LEU A 145 4.47 16.35 7.58
C LEU A 145 4.39 17.75 6.98
N ASP A 146 5.54 18.42 6.92
CA ASP A 146 5.75 19.60 6.10
C ASP A 146 5.94 19.21 4.62
N GLU A 147 6.22 20.19 3.77
CA GLU A 147 6.38 19.94 2.33
C GLU A 147 7.55 18.99 2.03
N GLN A 148 8.65 19.07 2.78
CA GLN A 148 9.79 18.16 2.60
C GLN A 148 9.43 16.73 3.00
N GLY A 149 8.73 16.57 4.12
CA GLY A 149 8.21 15.28 4.58
C GLY A 149 7.25 14.66 3.56
N LYS A 150 6.33 15.43 3.00
CA LYS A 150 5.40 14.96 1.96
C LYS A 150 6.15 14.50 0.70
N ILE A 151 7.15 15.25 0.26
CA ILE A 151 7.99 14.88 -0.90
C ILE A 151 8.72 13.57 -0.63
N ALA A 152 9.39 13.45 0.52
CA ALA A 152 10.15 12.26 0.89
C ALA A 152 9.25 11.00 0.93
N TRP A 153 8.11 11.10 1.62
CA TRP A 153 7.13 9.99 1.68
C TRP A 153 6.53 9.67 0.31
N THR A 154 6.24 10.66 -0.52
CA THR A 154 5.72 10.44 -1.88
C THR A 154 6.72 9.64 -2.72
N LYS A 155 8.01 10.01 -2.69
CA LYS A 155 9.08 9.27 -3.40
C LYS A 155 9.20 7.84 -2.90
N LEU A 156 9.15 7.63 -1.58
CA LEU A 156 9.18 6.28 -1.03
C LEU A 156 7.99 5.46 -1.53
N LEU A 157 6.78 6.01 -1.47
CA LEU A 157 5.59 5.32 -1.96
C LEU A 157 5.63 5.09 -3.47
N ASP A 158 6.28 5.96 -4.25
CA ASP A 158 6.53 5.69 -5.67
C ASP A 158 7.33 4.41 -5.87
N ILE A 159 8.33 4.14 -5.02
CA ILE A 159 9.06 2.85 -5.04
C ILE A 159 8.11 1.68 -4.76
N PHE A 160 7.28 1.77 -3.73
CA PHE A 160 6.29 0.73 -3.39
C PHE A 160 5.38 0.41 -4.57
N PHE A 161 4.68 1.44 -5.04
CA PHE A 161 3.61 1.27 -6.01
C PHE A 161 4.13 1.06 -7.42
N HIS A 162 5.33 1.53 -7.76
CA HIS A 162 6.00 1.16 -9.01
C HIS A 162 6.14 -0.37 -9.08
N VAL A 163 6.83 -0.97 -8.11
CA VAL A 163 7.13 -2.41 -8.10
C VAL A 163 5.85 -3.24 -8.07
N ILE A 164 4.89 -2.87 -7.20
CA ILE A 164 3.61 -3.57 -7.11
C ILE A 164 2.86 -3.49 -8.44
N PHE A 165 2.79 -2.31 -9.09
CA PHE A 165 2.02 -2.13 -10.32
C PHE A 165 2.64 -2.86 -11.50
N GLU A 166 3.97 -2.85 -11.61
CA GLU A 166 4.71 -3.67 -12.56
C GLU A 166 4.37 -5.15 -12.39
N CYS A 167 4.31 -5.65 -11.15
CA CYS A 167 3.92 -7.03 -10.86
C CYS A 167 2.45 -7.31 -11.22
N LEU A 168 1.53 -6.37 -10.95
CA LEU A 168 0.11 -6.49 -11.32
C LEU A 168 -0.08 -6.53 -12.84
N ASP A 169 0.81 -5.90 -13.60
CA ASP A 169 0.83 -5.95 -15.06
C ASP A 169 1.56 -7.17 -15.64
N GLY A 170 2.04 -8.09 -14.78
CA GLY A 170 2.75 -9.29 -15.21
C GLY A 170 4.23 -9.06 -15.55
N ARG A 171 4.82 -7.92 -15.16
CA ARG A 171 6.24 -7.59 -15.34
C ARG A 171 7.05 -7.83 -14.05
N ALA A 172 6.77 -8.95 -13.38
CA ALA A 172 7.39 -9.26 -12.09
C ALA A 172 8.83 -9.78 -12.20
N ASP A 173 9.24 -10.30 -13.36
CA ASP A 173 10.54 -10.97 -13.55
C ASP A 173 11.74 -10.01 -13.56
N GLN A 174 11.50 -8.70 -13.52
CA GLN A 174 12.54 -7.67 -13.43
C GLN A 174 13.03 -7.39 -12.00
N PHE A 175 12.43 -8.01 -10.97
CA PHE A 175 12.73 -7.82 -9.55
C PHE A 175 13.12 -9.12 -8.85
#